data_AF-A0A5J4ZVV1-F1
#
_entry.id   AF-A0A5J4ZVV1-F1
#
_cell.length_a   1.000
_cell.length_b   1.000
_cell.length_c   1.000
_cell.angle_alpha   90.00
_cell.angle_beta   90.00
_cell.angle_gamma   90.00
#
_symmetry.space_group_name_H-M   'P 1'
#
loop_
_entity.id
_entity.type
_entity.pdbx_description
1 polymer ?
#
loop_
_entity_poly.entity_id
_entity_poly.type
_entity_poly.pdbx_seq_one_letter_code
_entity_poly.pdbx_strand_id
1 'polypeptide(L)'
;MSRPSGACLRCCLVIFAVVSALCVSGPALYWKFKKGLRLGGASPSCSPCICDCPPPLSLLKIAPGLANLSVTDCGGDDPDLKDEMEKQFVDLLTEELKLQESVGQEHTHHMNITFGEARRVASQYQREAEKCNVATEACEQAREHAEALLIKERKVTSLWERRARQLGWEGE
;
A
#
# COMPACT_ATOMS: atom_id res chain seq x y z
N MET A 1 -53.39 34.71 -20.69
CA MET A 1 -52.22 34.08 -21.35
C MET A 1 -50.97 34.83 -20.91
N SER A 2 -50.32 34.34 -19.86
CA SER A 2 -49.20 35.05 -19.22
C SER A 2 -47.90 34.78 -19.99
N ARG A 3 -47.34 35.81 -20.63
CA ARG A 3 -46.04 35.75 -21.31
C ARG A 3 -44.98 35.35 -20.27
N PRO A 4 -44.22 34.25 -20.47
CA PRO A 4 -43.06 34.00 -19.63
C PRO A 4 -42.05 35.13 -19.91
N SER A 5 -41.75 35.93 -18.88
CA SER A 5 -40.73 36.96 -18.93
C SER A 5 -39.42 36.33 -19.42
N GLY A 6 -38.80 36.90 -20.46
CA GLY A 6 -37.58 36.34 -21.06
C GLY A 6 -36.43 36.14 -20.07
N ALA A 7 -36.49 36.78 -18.90
CA ALA A 7 -35.59 36.52 -17.78
C ALA A 7 -35.76 35.10 -17.17
N CYS A 8 -36.99 34.63 -17.01
CA CYS A 8 -37.29 33.29 -16.47
C CYS A 8 -36.74 32.20 -17.39
N LEU A 9 -36.97 32.33 -18.70
CA LEU A 9 -36.45 31.39 -19.69
C LEU A 9 -34.92 31.36 -19.70
N ARG A 10 -34.27 32.53 -19.59
CA ARG A 10 -32.80 32.63 -19.49
C ARG A 10 -32.27 31.97 -18.21
N CYS A 11 -32.92 32.16 -17.07
CA CYS A 11 -32.54 31.49 -15.83
C CYS A 11 -32.66 29.96 -15.96
N CYS A 12 -33.74 29.46 -16.57
CA CYS A 12 -33.90 28.02 -16.83
C CYS A 12 -32.77 27.46 -17.71
N LEU A 13 -32.40 28.17 -18.78
CA LEU A 13 -31.32 27.75 -19.68
C LEU A 13 -29.95 27.72 -18.98
N VAL A 14 -29.66 28.70 -18.12
CA VAL A 14 -28.42 28.73 -17.34
C VAL A 14 -28.36 27.55 -16.36
N ILE A 15 -29.45 27.26 -15.66
CA ILE A 15 -29.51 26.11 -14.73
C ILE A 15 -29.30 24.80 -15.49
N PHE A 16 -29.95 24.63 -16.64
CA PHE A 16 -29.76 23.45 -17.49
C PHE A 16 -28.30 23.31 -17.98
N ALA A 17 -27.65 24.41 -18.35
CA ALA A 17 -26.25 24.40 -18.78
C ALA A 17 -25.31 23.99 -17.63
N VAL A 18 -25.54 24.50 -16.42
CA VAL A 18 -24.73 24.15 -15.24
C VAL A 18 -24.93 22.69 -14.83
N VAL A 19 -26.17 22.20 -14.81
CA VAL A 19 -26.47 20.80 -14.46
C VAL A 19 -25.88 19.84 -15.47
N SER A 20 -26.00 20.13 -16.77
CA SER A 20 -25.41 19.28 -17.81
C SER A 20 -23.88 19.27 -17.74
N ALA A 21 -23.23 20.40 -17.48
CA ALA A 21 -21.78 20.47 -17.27
C ALA A 21 -21.33 19.63 -16.05
N LEU A 22 -22.08 19.66 -14.95
CA LEU A 22 -21.80 18.86 -13.76
C LEU A 22 -22.04 17.37 -13.99
N CYS A 23 -23.07 16.97 -14.75
CA CYS A 23 -23.32 15.57 -15.08
C CYS A 23 -22.22 14.98 -15.99
N VAL A 24 -21.67 15.77 -16.92
CA VAL A 24 -20.59 15.32 -17.83
C VAL A 24 -19.23 15.27 -17.12
N SER A 25 -18.94 16.26 -16.28
CA SER A 25 -17.67 16.31 -15.53
C SER A 25 -17.67 15.48 -14.24
N GLY A 26 -18.86 15.16 -13.72
CA GLY A 26 -19.07 14.42 -12.47
C GLY A 26 -18.32 13.08 -12.41
N PRO A 27 -18.39 12.19 -13.41
CA PRO A 27 -17.65 10.93 -13.40
C PRO A 27 -16.14 11.09 -13.34
N ALA A 28 -15.58 12.08 -14.07
CA ALA A 28 -14.15 12.35 -14.08
C ALA A 28 -13.66 12.95 -12.75
N LEU A 29 -14.45 13.88 -12.19
CA LEU A 29 -14.17 14.48 -10.88
C LEU A 29 -14.34 13.46 -9.75
N TYR A 30 -15.40 12.65 -9.76
CA TYR A 30 -15.63 11.59 -8.80
C TYR A 30 -14.49 10.56 -8.81
N TRP A 31 -13.95 10.21 -9.98
CA TRP A 31 -12.83 9.28 -10.06
C TRP A 31 -11.52 9.88 -9.51
N LYS A 32 -11.28 11.17 -9.74
CA LYS A 32 -10.15 11.91 -9.16
C LYS A 32 -10.27 12.04 -7.64
N PHE A 33 -11.45 12.38 -7.13
CA PHE A 33 -11.71 12.48 -5.68
C PHE A 33 -11.69 11.12 -4.99
N LYS A 34 -12.23 10.06 -5.60
CA LYS A 34 -12.16 8.69 -5.06
C LYS A 34 -10.72 8.17 -4.99
N LYS A 35 -9.85 8.57 -5.93
CA LYS A 35 -8.41 8.27 -5.85
C LYS A 35 -7.69 9.13 -4.81
N GLY A 36 -8.03 10.41 -4.69
CA GLY A 36 -7.47 11.29 -3.65
C GLY A 36 -7.85 10.88 -2.22
N LEU A 37 -9.07 10.36 -2.03
CA LEU A 37 -9.58 9.93 -0.72
C LEU A 37 -9.16 8.49 -0.35
N ARG A 38 -8.72 7.67 -1.31
CA ARG A 38 -8.11 6.35 -1.05
C ARG A 38 -6.66 6.43 -0.56
N LEU A 39 -6.17 7.64 -0.27
CA LEU A 39 -4.91 7.85 0.46
C LEU A 39 -5.07 7.72 1.99
N GLY A 40 -6.26 7.37 2.48
CA GLY A 40 -6.59 7.27 3.92
C GLY A 40 -7.17 5.92 4.35
N GLY A 41 -6.94 4.85 3.59
CA GLY A 41 -7.16 3.49 4.11
C GLY A 41 -5.98 3.13 5.01
N ALA A 42 -6.08 3.46 6.31
CA ALA A 42 -5.12 3.07 7.33
C ALA A 42 -5.09 1.54 7.45
N SER A 43 -4.38 0.89 6.53
CA SER A 43 -3.69 -0.36 6.83
C SER A 43 -2.64 -0.02 7.89
N PRO A 44 -2.37 -0.88 8.89
CA PRO A 44 -1.34 -0.59 9.88
C PRO A 44 -0.07 -0.20 9.12
N SER A 45 0.35 1.06 9.29
CA SER A 45 1.56 1.58 8.67
C SER A 45 2.68 0.65 9.07
N CYS A 46 3.25 -0.07 8.10
CA CYS A 46 4.35 -0.97 8.36
C CYS A 46 5.49 -0.15 8.99
N SER A 47 6.09 -0.70 10.05
CA SER A 47 7.27 -0.10 10.66
C SER A 47 8.34 0.14 9.58
N PRO A 48 9.11 1.24 9.67
CA PRO A 48 10.16 1.50 8.71
C PRO A 48 11.11 0.31 8.64
N CYS A 49 11.34 -0.20 7.43
CA CYS A 49 12.25 -1.32 7.21
C CYS A 49 13.68 -0.87 7.53
N ILE A 50 14.36 -1.58 8.41
CA ILE A 50 15.81 -1.45 8.60
C ILE A 50 16.44 -2.23 7.45
N CYS A 51 16.91 -1.50 6.44
CA CYS A 51 17.58 -2.07 5.29
C CYS A 51 19.09 -1.87 5.45
N ASP A 52 19.85 -2.95 5.48
CA ASP A 52 21.30 -2.90 5.31
C ASP A 52 21.61 -2.65 3.83
N CYS A 53 21.44 -1.40 3.39
CA CYS A 53 21.83 -1.04 2.03
C CYS A 53 23.36 -0.87 1.97
N PRO A 54 24.02 -1.40 0.91
CA PRO A 54 25.44 -1.13 0.72
C PRO A 54 25.66 0.38 0.62
N PRO A 55 26.65 0.93 1.36
CA PRO A 55 26.91 2.37 1.35
C PRO A 55 27.30 2.85 -0.06
N PRO A 56 26.98 4.10 -0.44
CA PRO A 56 27.35 4.63 -1.75
C PRO A 56 28.87 4.62 -1.92
N LEU A 57 29.32 4.17 -3.11
CA LEU A 57 30.74 4.07 -3.47
C LEU A 57 31.41 5.43 -3.31
N SER A 58 32.20 5.59 -2.25
CA SER A 58 32.98 6.78 -1.98
C SER A 58 34.41 6.34 -1.76
N LEU A 59 35.33 6.87 -2.56
CA LEU A 59 36.76 6.57 -2.49
C LEU A 59 37.32 6.78 -1.08
N LEU A 60 36.84 7.83 -0.40
CA LEU A 60 37.07 8.17 1.01
C LEU A 60 36.71 7.06 2.02
N LYS A 61 35.77 6.17 1.68
CA LYS A 61 35.30 5.07 2.53
C LYS A 61 35.94 3.73 2.18
N ILE A 62 36.35 3.57 0.92
CA ILE A 62 37.00 2.36 0.38
C ILE A 62 38.47 2.34 0.80
N ALA A 63 39.14 3.49 0.71
CA ALA A 63 40.51 3.66 1.18
C ALA A 63 40.60 5.00 1.93
N PRO A 64 40.22 5.05 3.23
CA PRO A 64 40.36 6.28 4.03
C PRO A 64 41.82 6.75 4.12
N GLY A 65 42.77 5.83 3.95
CA GLY A 65 44.18 6.15 3.73
C GLY A 65 44.38 7.07 2.52
N LEU A 66 43.70 6.86 1.40
CA LEU A 66 43.92 7.61 0.14
C LEU A 66 43.50 9.09 0.24
N ALA A 67 42.53 9.41 1.09
CA ALA A 67 42.08 10.78 1.32
C ALA A 67 42.98 11.56 2.30
N ASN A 68 43.80 10.85 3.08
CA ASN A 68 44.69 11.43 4.11
C ASN A 68 46.19 11.06 3.92
N LEU A 69 46.54 10.30 2.88
CA LEU A 69 47.90 10.00 2.43
C LEU A 69 48.14 10.89 1.18
N SER A 70 49.05 11.86 1.09
CA SER A 70 50.33 11.98 1.77
C SER A 70 50.87 10.61 2.13
N VAL A 71 51.08 9.75 1.12
CA VAL A 71 52.04 8.66 1.25
C VAL A 71 53.25 9.34 1.86
N THR A 72 53.52 9.09 3.15
CA THR A 72 54.76 9.57 3.75
C THR A 72 55.83 9.07 2.81
N ASP A 73 56.63 9.98 2.26
CA ASP A 73 57.56 9.81 1.15
C ASP A 73 58.64 8.77 1.49
N CYS A 74 58.22 7.52 1.64
CA CYS A 74 59.03 6.37 1.98
C CYS A 74 59.49 5.78 0.67
N GLY A 75 60.79 5.93 0.39
CA GLY A 75 61.38 5.48 -0.87
C GLY A 75 61.30 6.50 -2.00
N GLY A 76 60.97 7.76 -1.75
CA GLY A 76 60.98 8.82 -2.77
C GLY A 76 62.35 9.04 -3.43
N ASP A 77 63.42 8.66 -2.73
CA ASP A 77 64.81 8.70 -3.22
C ASP A 77 65.14 7.59 -4.22
N ASP A 78 64.33 6.52 -4.29
CA ASP A 78 64.50 5.38 -5.21
C ASP A 78 63.30 5.30 -6.18
N PRO A 79 63.49 5.67 -7.45
CA PRO A 79 62.40 5.73 -8.43
C PRO A 79 61.80 4.36 -8.75
N ASP A 80 62.57 3.26 -8.63
CA ASP A 80 62.08 1.91 -8.93
C ASP A 80 61.15 1.41 -7.81
N LEU A 81 61.52 1.66 -6.55
CA LEU A 81 60.71 1.29 -5.38
C LEU A 81 59.36 2.03 -5.36
N LYS A 82 59.36 3.30 -5.77
CA LYS A 82 58.14 4.12 -5.86
C LYS A 82 57.16 3.56 -6.90
N ASP A 83 57.65 3.20 -8.09
CA ASP A 83 56.81 2.65 -9.16
C ASP A 83 56.21 1.28 -8.80
N GLU A 84 56.98 0.42 -8.12
CA GLU A 84 56.46 -0.86 -7.60
C GLU A 84 55.37 -0.67 -6.54
N MET A 85 55.55 0.30 -5.64
CA MET A 85 54.56 0.58 -4.58
C MET A 85 53.26 1.18 -5.16
N GLU A 86 53.36 2.07 -6.15
CA GLU A 86 52.19 2.60 -6.87
C GLU A 86 51.43 1.49 -7.61
N LYS A 87 52.14 0.54 -8.24
CA LYS A 87 51.52 -0.63 -8.89
C LYS A 87 50.78 -1.51 -7.91
N GLN A 88 51.40 -1.89 -6.79
CA GLN A 88 50.75 -2.70 -5.75
C GLN A 88 49.49 -1.99 -5.21
N PHE A 89 49.57 -0.67 -5.03
CA PHE A 89 48.44 0.10 -4.55
C PHE A 89 47.25 0.11 -5.52
N VAL A 90 47.51 0.30 -6.82
CA VAL A 90 46.48 0.24 -7.86
C VAL A 90 45.87 -1.17 -7.96
N ASP A 91 46.69 -2.21 -7.78
CA ASP A 91 46.22 -3.60 -7.79
C ASP A 91 45.27 -3.87 -6.61
N LEU A 92 45.66 -3.51 -5.38
CA LEU A 92 44.81 -3.61 -4.18
C LEU A 92 43.48 -2.85 -4.35
N LEU A 93 43.50 -1.63 -4.88
CA LEU A 93 42.25 -0.87 -5.14
C LEU A 93 41.36 -1.57 -6.17
N THR A 94 41.97 -2.18 -7.19
CA THR A 94 41.26 -2.92 -8.22
C THR A 94 40.60 -4.17 -7.62
N GLU A 95 41.29 -4.88 -6.72
CA GLU A 95 40.74 -6.02 -5.99
C GLU A 95 39.58 -5.62 -5.07
N GLU A 96 39.73 -4.55 -4.29
CA GLU A 96 38.66 -4.04 -3.41
C GLU A 96 37.41 -3.62 -4.20
N LEU A 97 37.57 -2.94 -5.34
CA LEU A 97 36.46 -2.57 -6.21
C LEU A 97 35.75 -3.79 -6.80
N LYS A 98 36.51 -4.79 -7.27
CA LYS A 98 35.94 -6.06 -7.76
C LYS A 98 35.20 -6.81 -6.66
N LEU A 99 35.76 -6.83 -5.45
CA LEU A 99 35.14 -7.48 -4.30
C LEU A 99 33.80 -6.79 -3.97
N GLN A 100 33.78 -5.46 -3.90
CA GLN A 100 32.55 -4.71 -3.66
C GLN A 100 31.48 -4.93 -4.74
N GLU A 101 31.87 -5.00 -6.01
CA GLU A 101 30.95 -5.34 -7.10
C GLU A 101 30.30 -6.72 -6.88
N SER A 102 31.12 -7.74 -6.57
CA SER A 102 30.63 -9.10 -6.31
C SER A 102 29.70 -9.18 -5.09
N VAL A 103 30.06 -8.50 -3.99
CA VAL A 103 29.23 -8.43 -2.78
C VAL A 103 27.92 -7.70 -3.05
N GLY A 104 27.96 -6.60 -3.82
CA GLY A 104 26.76 -5.86 -4.21
C GLY A 104 25.81 -6.68 -5.08
N GLN A 105 26.35 -7.45 -6.03
CA GLN A 105 25.57 -8.36 -6.88
C GLN A 105 24.92 -9.48 -6.05
N GLU A 106 25.68 -10.16 -5.20
CA GLU A 106 25.16 -11.23 -4.32
C GLU A 106 24.10 -10.70 -3.34
N HIS A 107 24.35 -9.54 -2.72
CA HIS A 107 23.39 -8.93 -1.81
C HIS A 107 22.07 -8.58 -2.55
N THR A 108 22.17 -8.03 -3.76
CA THR A 108 20.99 -7.72 -4.58
C THR A 108 20.24 -9.00 -4.97
N HIS A 109 20.96 -10.06 -5.33
CA HIS A 109 20.38 -11.35 -5.66
C HIS A 109 19.63 -11.95 -4.46
N HIS A 110 20.28 -12.02 -3.29
CA HIS A 110 19.68 -12.53 -2.07
C HIS A 110 18.48 -11.70 -1.62
N MET A 111 18.56 -10.36 -1.72
CA MET A 111 17.46 -9.45 -1.44
C MET A 111 16.26 -9.72 -2.36
N ASN A 112 16.49 -9.89 -3.66
CA ASN A 112 15.41 -10.16 -4.62
C ASN A 112 14.69 -11.49 -4.35
N ILE A 113 15.43 -12.53 -3.97
CA ILE A 113 14.86 -13.83 -3.56
C ILE A 113 14.00 -13.63 -2.31
N THR A 114 14.57 -13.06 -1.25
CA THR A 114 13.90 -12.85 0.03
C THR A 114 12.64 -11.99 -0.13
N PHE A 115 12.73 -10.94 -0.94
CA PHE A 115 11.60 -10.06 -1.25
C PHE A 115 10.50 -10.79 -2.04
N GLY A 116 10.89 -11.61 -3.02
CA GLY A 116 9.96 -12.45 -3.78
C GLY A 116 9.19 -13.42 -2.88
N GLU A 117 9.88 -14.08 -1.94
CA GLU A 117 9.28 -14.98 -0.97
C GLU A 117 8.34 -14.24 -0.01
N ALA A 118 8.78 -13.11 0.57
CA ALA A 118 7.96 -12.29 1.44
C ALA A 118 6.68 -11.82 0.73
N ARG A 119 6.79 -11.39 -0.54
CA ARG A 119 5.64 -11.00 -1.36
C ARG A 119 4.70 -12.17 -1.63
N ARG A 120 5.24 -13.37 -1.90
CA ARG A 120 4.44 -14.58 -2.08
C ARG A 120 3.63 -14.88 -0.82
N VAL A 121 4.28 -14.89 0.34
CA VAL A 121 3.64 -15.15 1.64
C VAL A 121 2.57 -14.09 1.93
N ALA A 122 2.88 -12.80 1.75
CA ALA A 122 1.90 -11.73 1.91
C ALA A 122 0.67 -11.91 1.00
N SER A 123 0.87 -12.27 -0.27
CA SER A 123 -0.23 -12.52 -1.21
C SER A 123 -1.08 -13.74 -0.82
N GLN A 124 -0.48 -14.77 -0.21
CA GLN A 124 -1.22 -15.92 0.31
C GLN A 124 -2.11 -15.52 1.49
N TYR A 125 -1.56 -14.78 2.46
CA TYR A 125 -2.33 -14.26 3.59
C TYR A 125 -3.47 -13.35 3.15
N GLN A 126 -3.23 -12.48 2.16
CA GLN A 126 -4.29 -11.63 1.62
C GLN A 126 -5.45 -12.45 1.04
N ARG A 127 -5.16 -13.50 0.27
CA ARG A 127 -6.20 -14.37 -0.29
C ARG A 127 -6.99 -15.11 0.78
N GLU A 128 -6.31 -15.62 1.82
CA GLU A 128 -7.00 -16.28 2.93
C GLU A 128 -7.86 -15.29 3.73
N ALA A 129 -7.38 -14.07 3.95
CA ALA A 129 -8.17 -13.01 4.56
C ALA A 129 -9.41 -12.65 3.73
N GLU A 130 -9.27 -12.56 2.40
CA GLU A 130 -10.39 -12.31 1.49
C GLU A 130 -11.43 -13.44 1.56
N LYS A 131 -11.01 -14.71 1.61
CA LYS A 131 -11.94 -15.84 1.81
C LYS A 131 -12.68 -15.75 3.15
N CYS A 132 -11.98 -15.41 4.22
CA CYS A 132 -12.58 -15.22 5.55
C CYS A 132 -13.62 -14.08 5.53
N ASN A 133 -13.30 -12.97 4.89
CA ASN A 133 -14.21 -11.83 4.76
C ASN A 133 -15.49 -12.22 4.01
N VAL A 134 -15.36 -12.91 2.87
CA VAL A 134 -16.52 -13.37 2.09
C VAL A 134 -17.39 -14.35 2.90
N ALA A 135 -16.76 -15.29 3.61
CA ALA A 135 -17.50 -16.22 4.48
C ALA A 135 -18.23 -15.49 5.61
N THR A 136 -17.56 -14.52 6.24
CA THR A 136 -18.13 -13.71 7.33
C THR A 136 -19.32 -12.89 6.84
N GLU A 137 -19.20 -12.25 5.67
CA GLU A 137 -20.30 -11.48 5.05
C GLU A 137 -21.51 -12.38 4.75
N ALA A 138 -21.28 -13.59 4.23
CA ALA A 138 -22.35 -14.55 3.96
C ALA A 138 -23.04 -15.04 5.25
N CYS A 139 -22.27 -15.36 6.29
CA CYS A 139 -22.81 -15.74 7.60
C CYS A 139 -23.64 -14.61 8.21
N GLU A 140 -23.16 -13.38 8.11
CA GLU A 140 -23.84 -12.21 8.65
C GLU A 140 -25.14 -11.92 7.90
N GLN A 141 -25.13 -12.00 6.58
CA GLN A 141 -26.34 -11.87 5.77
C GLN A 141 -27.39 -12.94 6.12
N ALA A 142 -26.96 -14.19 6.35
CA ALA A 142 -27.85 -15.26 6.78
C ALA A 142 -28.41 -15.01 8.19
N ARG A 143 -27.60 -14.49 9.11
CA ARG A 143 -28.02 -14.09 10.47
C ARG A 143 -29.10 -13.01 10.41
N GLU A 144 -28.86 -11.93 9.67
CA GLU A 144 -29.83 -10.85 9.49
C GLU A 144 -31.15 -11.35 8.89
N HIS A 145 -31.09 -12.26 7.91
CA HIS A 145 -32.28 -12.85 7.32
C HIS A 145 -33.07 -13.72 8.33
N ALA A 146 -32.37 -14.55 9.11
CA ALA A 146 -32.98 -15.38 10.13
C ALA A 146 -33.63 -14.52 11.24
N GLU A 147 -32.97 -13.45 11.68
CA GLU A 147 -33.53 -12.51 12.65
C GLU A 147 -34.81 -11.84 12.13
N ALA A 148 -34.81 -11.42 10.86
CA ALA A 148 -35.99 -10.83 10.23
C ALA A 148 -37.17 -11.81 10.14
N LEU A 149 -36.92 -13.08 9.85
CA LEU A 149 -37.95 -14.13 9.84
C LEU A 149 -38.46 -14.43 11.26
N LEU A 150 -37.55 -14.57 12.24
CA LEU A 150 -37.90 -14.81 13.64
C LEU A 150 -38.78 -13.69 14.22
N ILE A 151 -38.53 -12.43 13.85
CA ILE A 151 -39.38 -11.30 14.27
C ILE A 151 -40.80 -11.45 13.71
N LYS A 152 -40.96 -11.92 12.46
CA LYS A 152 -42.29 -12.14 11.86
C LYS A 152 -43.01 -13.30 12.54
N GLU A 153 -42.33 -14.41 12.74
CA GLU A 153 -42.88 -15.58 13.44
C GLU A 153 -43.32 -15.20 14.85
N ARG A 154 -42.47 -14.52 15.64
CA ARG A 154 -42.82 -14.08 17.00
C ARG A 154 -44.09 -13.21 17.04
N LYS A 155 -44.30 -12.34 16.06
CA LYS A 155 -45.54 -11.54 15.95
C LYS A 155 -46.76 -12.44 15.73
N VAL A 156 -46.65 -13.43 14.85
CA VAL A 156 -47.74 -14.38 14.59
C VAL A 156 -48.00 -15.25 15.83
N THR A 157 -46.95 -15.81 16.44
CA THR A 157 -47.06 -16.61 17.67
C THR A 157 -47.72 -15.83 18.80
N SER A 158 -47.32 -14.57 19.04
CA SER A 158 -47.94 -13.74 20.08
C SER A 158 -49.43 -13.43 19.82
N LEU A 159 -49.84 -13.32 18.55
CA LEU A 159 -51.26 -13.17 18.20
C LEU A 159 -52.05 -14.45 18.51
N TRP A 160 -51.50 -15.62 18.18
CA TRP A 160 -52.11 -16.91 18.49
C TRP A 160 -52.20 -17.14 19.99
N GLU A 161 -51.14 -16.84 20.73
CA GLU A 161 -51.08 -16.95 22.18
C GLU A 161 -52.17 -16.10 22.84
N ARG A 162 -52.33 -14.84 22.41
CA ARG A 162 -53.39 -13.95 22.92
C ARG A 162 -54.78 -14.53 22.67
N ARG A 163 -55.03 -15.11 21.49
CA ARG A 163 -56.32 -15.74 21.17
C ARG A 163 -56.56 -16.99 22.01
N ALA A 164 -55.54 -17.82 22.22
CA ALA A 164 -55.64 -19.00 23.07
C ALA A 164 -56.01 -18.62 24.52
N ARG A 165 -55.36 -17.58 25.07
CA ARG A 165 -55.70 -17.05 26.41
C ARG A 165 -57.14 -16.55 26.50
N GLN A 166 -57.67 -15.91 25.46
CA GLN A 166 -59.08 -15.50 25.42
C GLN A 166 -60.05 -16.69 25.43
N LEU A 167 -59.62 -17.87 25.00
CA LEU A 167 -60.39 -19.12 25.01
C LEU A 167 -60.14 -19.96 26.29
N GLY A 168 -59.47 -19.39 27.30
CA GLY A 168 -59.25 -20.04 28.59
C GLY A 168 -58.01 -20.91 28.68
N TRP A 169 -57.06 -20.80 27.73
CA TRP A 169 -55.76 -21.47 27.86
C TRP A 169 -54.85 -20.68 28.82
N GLU A 170 -54.37 -21.32 29.88
CA GLU A 170 -53.55 -20.68 30.93
C GLU A 170 -52.03 -20.73 30.69
N GLY A 171 -51.59 -21.39 29.60
CA GLY A 171 -50.17 -21.63 29.33
C GLY A 171 -49.73 -23.05 29.71
N GLU A 172 -48.45 -23.34 29.46
CA GLU A 172 -47.68 -24.36 30.21
C GLU A 172 -46.91 -23.69 31.35
#